data_AF-A0A1G1R415-F1
#
_entry.id   AF-A0A1G1R415-F1
#
_cell.length_a   1.000
_cell.length_b   1.000
_cell.length_c   1.000
_cell.angle_alpha   90.00
_cell.angle_beta   90.00
_cell.angle_gamma   90.00
#
_symmetry.space_group_name_H-M   'P 1'
#
loop_
_entity.id
_entity.type
_entity.pdbx_description
1 polymer ?
#
loop_
_entity_poly.entity_id
_entity_poly.type
_entity_poly.pdbx_seq_one_letter_code
_entity_poly.pdbx_strand_id
1 'polypeptide(L)'
;MDRKGAVLIYIFLVIVVLTILGVAIFNKSVSERSLAQQYVESTQAFWLAEAGVNQALSALRNDYDTASVSATELGAGEFSAQISASGSDRTVVSTGEVPSGGTARSSRDIQVEISKDIPANFYDNAIYSAGEVDLNGNSYTVNGNVIYGDDLDYSQNNITGTVTEDSSITPLARFDFQELRDLSSAQQNVYVPDHNKLVNEITGSEVFPSS
;
A
#
# COMPACT_ATOMS: atom_id res chain seq x y z
N MET A 1 48.07 42.11 53.05
CA MET A 1 47.65 41.06 52.11
C MET A 1 48.52 41.16 50.88
N ASP A 2 49.40 40.18 50.66
CA ASP A 2 50.32 40.18 49.52
C ASP A 2 49.55 40.05 48.21
N ARG A 3 49.65 41.07 47.35
CA ARG A 3 48.94 41.15 46.05
C ARG A 3 49.16 39.91 45.18
N LYS A 4 50.29 39.22 45.36
CA LYS A 4 50.64 37.98 44.64
C LYS A 4 49.79 36.76 45.07
N GLY A 5 49.40 36.66 46.33
CA GLY A 5 48.54 35.57 46.82
C GLY A 5 47.09 35.72 46.36
N ALA A 6 46.58 36.96 46.29
CA ALA A 6 45.24 37.25 45.80
C ALA A 6 45.09 36.91 44.30
N VAL A 7 46.11 37.20 43.47
CA VAL A 7 46.12 36.85 42.04
C VAL A 7 46.05 35.34 41.81
N LEU A 8 46.76 34.55 42.62
CA LEU A 8 46.70 33.09 42.54
C LEU A 8 45.30 32.55 42.81
N ILE A 9 44.61 33.09 43.83
CA ILE A 9 43.23 32.71 44.17
C ILE A 9 42.27 33.02 43.01
N TYR A 10 42.39 34.18 42.37
CA TYR A 10 41.57 34.53 41.21
C TYR A 10 41.81 33.59 40.02
N ILE A 11 43.07 33.21 39.75
CA ILE A 11 43.40 32.26 38.69
C ILE A 11 42.75 30.90 38.97
N PHE A 12 42.86 30.40 40.21
CA PHE A 12 42.20 29.14 40.57
C PHE A 12 40.68 29.21 40.45
N LEU A 13 40.06 30.33 40.83
CA LEU A 13 38.63 30.53 40.67
C LEU A 13 38.23 30.48 39.18
N VAL A 14 38.97 31.16 38.31
CA VAL A 14 38.73 31.12 36.86
C VAL A 14 38.91 29.71 36.31
N ILE A 15 39.96 28.99 36.71
CA ILE A 15 40.19 27.60 36.30
C ILE A 15 38.99 26.76 36.72
N VAL A 16 38.55 26.81 37.98
CA VAL A 16 37.41 26.03 38.48
C VAL A 16 36.15 26.29 37.67
N VAL A 17 35.84 27.56 37.36
CA VAL A 17 34.68 27.91 36.53
C VAL A 17 34.81 27.32 35.12
N LEU A 18 35.99 27.42 34.50
CA LEU A 18 36.25 26.84 33.18
C LEU A 18 36.14 25.30 33.20
N THR A 19 36.62 24.63 34.26
CA THR A 19 36.50 23.17 34.38
C THR A 19 35.04 22.74 34.49
N ILE A 20 34.22 23.46 35.27
CA ILE A 20 32.79 23.17 35.40
C ILE A 20 32.08 23.31 34.04
N LEU A 21 32.38 24.39 33.29
CA LEU A 21 31.84 24.59 31.95
C LEU A 21 32.32 23.51 30.96
N GLY A 22 33.60 23.14 31.02
CA GLY A 22 34.16 22.07 30.18
C GLY A 22 33.49 20.73 30.41
N VAL A 23 33.28 20.35 31.68
CA VAL A 23 32.55 19.12 32.03
C VAL A 23 31.09 19.17 31.57
N ALA A 24 30.43 20.32 31.72
CA ALA A 24 29.05 20.50 31.28
C ALA A 24 28.89 20.32 29.75
N ILE A 25 29.80 20.91 28.96
CA ILE A 25 29.81 20.76 27.49
C ILE A 25 30.09 19.32 27.08
N PHE A 26 31.06 18.66 27.73
CA PHE A 26 31.39 17.27 27.45
C PHE A 26 30.20 16.34 27.68
N ASN A 27 29.53 16.46 28.84
CA ASN A 27 28.35 15.66 29.16
C ASN A 27 27.21 15.91 28.16
N LYS A 28 27.00 17.17 27.78
CA LYS A 28 26.01 17.52 26.75
C LYS A 28 26.33 16.86 25.41
N SER A 29 27.59 16.88 24.97
CA SER A 29 28.00 16.28 23.70
C SER A 29 27.78 14.76 23.66
N VAL A 30 28.08 14.05 24.76
CA VAL A 30 27.80 12.61 24.87
C VAL A 30 26.30 12.32 24.80
N SER A 31 25.48 13.13 25.48
CA SER A 31 24.03 12.99 25.45
C SER A 31 23.45 13.28 24.06
N GLU A 32 23.89 14.34 23.39
CA GLU A 32 23.46 14.69 22.03
C GLU A 32 23.81 13.58 21.04
N ARG A 33 25.00 12.96 21.17
CA ARG A 33 25.37 11.83 20.31
C ARG A 33 24.44 10.63 20.48
N SER A 34 24.09 10.30 21.73
CA SER A 34 23.15 9.21 22.03
C SER A 34 21.76 9.50 21.46
N LEU A 35 21.26 10.73 21.67
CA LEU A 35 19.97 11.18 21.13
C LEU A 35 19.96 11.16 19.60
N ALA A 36 21.03 11.63 18.96
CA ALA A 36 21.15 11.61 17.51
C ALA A 36 21.13 10.18 16.97
N GLN A 37 21.83 9.25 17.63
CA GLN A 37 21.81 7.84 17.22
C GLN A 37 20.40 7.23 17.37
N GLN A 38 19.73 7.46 18.50
CA GLN A 38 18.37 6.98 18.72
C GLN A 38 17.39 7.58 17.70
N TYR A 39 17.57 8.85 17.34
CA TYR A 39 16.77 9.51 16.31
C TYR A 39 16.95 8.83 14.95
N VAL A 40 18.20 8.57 14.54
CA VAL A 40 18.51 7.87 13.29
C VAL A 40 17.89 6.47 13.27
N GLU A 41 18.06 5.69 14.33
CA GLU A 41 17.51 4.32 14.43
C GLU A 41 15.96 4.34 14.45
N SER A 42 15.34 5.34 15.09
CA SER A 42 13.89 5.56 15.05
C SER A 42 13.38 5.89 13.65
N THR A 43 14.07 6.77 12.92
CA THR A 43 13.68 7.13 11.56
C THR A 43 13.85 5.93 10.62
N GLN A 44 14.92 5.16 10.77
CA GLN A 44 15.11 3.92 10.01
C GLN A 44 14.00 2.90 10.27
N ALA A 45 13.67 2.65 11.55
CA ALA A 45 12.56 1.76 11.92
C ALA A 45 11.22 2.22 11.32
N PHE A 46 10.95 3.52 11.28
CA PHE A 46 9.75 4.08 10.66
C PHE A 46 9.70 3.78 9.15
N TRP A 47 10.78 4.04 8.41
CA TRP A 47 10.83 3.76 6.97
C TRP A 47 10.77 2.26 6.66
N LEU A 48 11.29 1.41 7.55
CA LEU A 48 11.15 -0.05 7.45
C LEU A 48 9.69 -0.47 7.63
N ALA A 49 8.98 0.08 8.62
CA ALA A 49 7.55 -0.17 8.79
C ALA A 49 6.75 0.29 7.56
N GLU A 50 7.11 1.43 6.94
CA GLU A 50 6.47 1.89 5.70
C GLU A 50 6.75 0.95 4.51
N ALA A 51 7.97 0.41 4.42
CA ALA A 51 8.28 -0.62 3.43
C ALA A 51 7.42 -1.88 3.63
N GLY A 52 7.19 -2.30 4.88
CA GLY A 52 6.31 -3.42 5.19
C GLY A 52 4.84 -3.17 4.88
N VAL A 53 4.34 -1.94 5.05
CA VAL A 53 3.01 -1.54 4.54
C VAL A 53 2.93 -1.70 3.02
N ASN A 54 3.93 -1.22 2.28
CA ASN A 54 3.95 -1.34 0.81
C ASN A 54 4.03 -2.80 0.35
N GLN A 55 4.81 -3.62 1.05
CA GLN A 55 4.88 -5.05 0.78
C GLN A 55 3.55 -5.75 1.07
N ALA A 56 2.87 -5.38 2.16
CA ALA A 56 1.54 -5.88 2.50
C ALA A 56 0.50 -5.49 1.44
N LEU A 57 0.53 -4.24 0.96
CA LEU A 57 -0.31 -3.80 -0.15
C LEU A 57 -0.05 -4.62 -1.41
N SER A 58 1.21 -4.89 -1.75
CA SER A 58 1.56 -5.74 -2.90
C SER A 58 1.06 -7.18 -2.72
N ALA A 59 1.14 -7.74 -1.51
CA ALA A 59 0.64 -9.08 -1.23
C ALA A 59 -0.89 -9.14 -1.34
N LEU A 60 -1.59 -8.15 -0.77
CA LEU A 60 -3.05 -8.01 -0.85
C LEU A 60 -3.58 -7.84 -2.28
N ARG A 61 -2.79 -7.25 -3.18
CA ARG A 61 -3.14 -7.15 -4.61
C ARG A 61 -3.16 -8.52 -5.30
N ASN A 62 -2.27 -9.44 -4.90
CA ASN A 62 -2.20 -10.79 -5.46
C ASN A 62 -3.18 -11.75 -4.78
N ASP A 63 -3.28 -11.67 -3.46
CA ASP A 63 -4.17 -12.47 -2.63
C ASP A 63 -4.74 -11.61 -1.49
N TYR A 64 -6.00 -11.21 -1.62
CA TYR A 64 -6.68 -10.33 -0.66
C TYR A 64 -6.98 -11.01 0.69
N ASP A 65 -6.77 -12.32 0.80
CA ASP A 65 -6.89 -13.08 2.05
C ASP A 65 -5.54 -13.34 2.72
N THR A 66 -4.46 -12.73 2.21
CA THR A 66 -3.15 -12.74 2.86
C THR A 66 -3.25 -12.24 4.30
N ALA A 67 -2.76 -13.04 5.24
CA ALA A 67 -2.81 -12.74 6.67
C ALA A 67 -1.55 -12.05 7.22
N SER A 68 -0.41 -12.13 6.52
CA SER A 68 0.84 -11.52 7.00
C SER A 68 1.90 -11.38 5.90
N VAL A 69 2.88 -10.52 6.18
CA VAL A 69 4.15 -10.43 5.47
C VAL A 69 5.25 -10.89 6.42
N SER A 70 5.99 -11.92 6.02
CA SER A 70 7.09 -12.46 6.81
C SER A 70 8.20 -11.42 7.02
N ALA A 71 8.92 -11.56 8.14
CA ALA A 71 10.06 -10.72 8.45
C ALA A 71 11.09 -10.75 7.30
N THR A 72 11.41 -9.58 6.78
CA THR A 72 12.30 -9.41 5.63
C THR A 72 13.37 -8.38 5.99
N GLU A 73 14.63 -8.77 5.85
CA GLU A 73 15.76 -7.87 6.09
C GLU A 73 15.87 -6.81 4.99
N LEU A 74 16.06 -5.56 5.40
CA LEU A 74 16.27 -4.44 4.49
C LEU A 74 17.25 -3.42 5.12
N GLY A 75 18.42 -3.29 4.52
CA GLY A 75 19.45 -2.36 5.00
C GLY A 75 19.98 -2.74 6.38
N ALA A 76 19.76 -1.88 7.37
CA ALA A 76 20.27 -2.04 8.73
C ALA A 76 19.28 -2.73 9.69
N GLY A 77 18.09 -3.08 9.21
CA GLY A 77 16.99 -3.60 10.01
C GLY A 77 16.13 -4.58 9.22
N GLU A 78 14.94 -4.86 9.75
CA GLU A 78 13.95 -5.72 9.11
C GLU A 78 12.55 -5.12 9.26
N PHE A 79 11.63 -5.59 8.43
CA PHE A 79 10.21 -5.27 8.56
C PHE A 79 9.37 -6.53 8.50
N SER A 80 8.21 -6.49 9.14
CA SER A 80 7.16 -7.51 9.01
C SER A 80 5.79 -6.82 9.02
N ALA A 81 4.74 -7.54 8.63
CA ALA A 81 3.38 -7.02 8.76
C ALA A 81 2.38 -8.11 9.12
N GLN A 82 1.42 -7.76 9.95
CA GLN A 82 0.24 -8.56 10.28
C GLN A 82 -0.97 -7.92 9.62
N ILE A 83 -1.83 -8.74 9.02
CA ILE A 83 -3.00 -8.31 8.28
C ILE A 83 -4.23 -8.97 8.89
N SER A 84 -5.18 -8.16 9.35
CA SER A 84 -6.46 -8.63 9.88
C SER A 84 -7.61 -8.11 9.04
N ALA A 85 -8.65 -8.93 8.88
CA ALA A 85 -9.87 -8.50 8.22
C ALA A 85 -10.72 -7.64 9.16
N SER A 86 -11.18 -6.50 8.65
CA SER A 86 -12.15 -5.61 9.30
C SER A 86 -13.30 -5.37 8.31
N GLY A 87 -14.26 -6.29 8.26
CA GLY A 87 -15.30 -6.28 7.22
C GLY A 87 -14.73 -6.54 5.82
N SER A 88 -15.00 -5.64 4.87
CA SER A 88 -14.42 -5.64 3.51
C SER A 88 -12.97 -5.18 3.50
N ASP A 89 -12.52 -4.51 4.55
CA ASP A 89 -11.23 -3.84 4.59
C ASP A 89 -10.18 -4.73 5.27
N ARG A 90 -8.92 -4.36 5.09
CA ARG A 90 -7.77 -5.03 5.67
C ARG A 90 -7.01 -4.04 6.53
N THR A 91 -6.97 -4.30 7.83
CA THR A 91 -6.10 -3.55 8.73
C THR A 91 -4.72 -4.18 8.68
N VAL A 92 -3.72 -3.40 8.24
CA VAL A 92 -2.33 -3.82 8.22
C VAL A 92 -1.60 -3.13 9.36
N VAL A 93 -0.98 -3.92 10.23
CA VAL A 93 -0.03 -3.44 11.23
C VAL A 93 1.35 -3.89 10.79
N SER A 94 2.17 -2.95 10.32
CA SER A 94 3.56 -3.21 9.94
C SER A 94 4.53 -2.73 11.00
N THR A 95 5.47 -3.59 11.36
CA THR A 95 6.52 -3.33 12.34
C THR A 95 7.86 -3.27 11.63
N GLY A 96 8.59 -2.17 11.82
CA GLY A 96 9.97 -2.02 11.38
C GLY A 96 10.91 -2.01 12.57
N GLU A 97 11.98 -2.80 12.50
CA GLU A 97 12.92 -3.00 13.61
C GLU A 97 14.36 -2.74 13.18
N VAL A 98 15.15 -2.15 14.07
CA VAL A 98 16.59 -1.95 13.89
C VAL A 98 17.33 -2.38 15.16
N PRO A 99 18.36 -3.25 15.09
CA PRO A 99 18.85 -3.97 13.90
C PRO A 99 18.00 -5.21 13.56
N SER A 100 18.28 -5.88 12.44
CA SER A 100 17.65 -7.18 12.09
C SER A 100 18.17 -8.33 12.95
N GLY A 101 17.38 -9.41 13.05
CA GLY A 101 17.82 -10.73 13.53
C GLY A 101 18.23 -10.81 15.00
N GLY A 102 17.84 -9.84 15.84
CA GLY A 102 18.25 -9.77 17.24
C GLY A 102 17.33 -8.94 18.12
N THR A 103 17.83 -8.47 19.27
CA THR A 103 17.06 -7.54 20.12
C THR A 103 17.02 -6.17 19.46
N ALA A 104 15.84 -5.78 18.96
CA ALA A 104 15.61 -4.47 18.39
C ALA A 104 16.00 -3.36 19.40
N ARG A 105 16.87 -2.45 18.96
CA ARG A 105 17.19 -1.21 19.70
C ARG A 105 16.12 -0.15 19.48
N SER A 106 15.49 -0.19 18.31
CA SER A 106 14.40 0.69 17.92
C SER A 106 13.36 -0.12 17.15
N SER A 107 12.08 0.11 17.46
CA SER A 107 10.95 -0.50 16.77
C SER A 107 9.85 0.54 16.57
N ARG A 108 9.18 0.50 15.42
CA ARG A 108 8.08 1.38 15.04
C ARG A 108 6.98 0.57 14.38
N ASP A 109 5.75 0.80 14.81
CA ASP A 109 4.55 0.23 14.20
C ASP A 109 3.82 1.30 13.39
N ILE A 110 3.40 0.94 12.19
CA ILE A 110 2.50 1.72 11.36
C ILE A 110 1.25 0.89 11.14
N GLN A 111 0.09 1.47 11.45
CA GLN A 111 -1.20 0.87 11.17
C GLN A 111 -1.87 1.62 10.02
N VAL A 112 -2.32 0.88 9.01
CA VAL A 112 -3.11 1.41 7.90
C VAL A 112 -4.34 0.53 7.66
N GLU A 113 -5.37 1.12 7.07
CA GLU A 113 -6.55 0.41 6.58
C GLU A 113 -6.52 0.45 5.06
N ILE A 114 -6.64 -0.73 4.45
CA ILE A 114 -6.65 -0.92 2.99
C ILE A 114 -8.03 -1.43 2.62
N SER A 115 -8.76 -0.63 1.85
CA SER A 115 -10.03 -1.03 1.25
C SER A 115 -9.80 -1.54 -0.18
N LYS A 116 -10.64 -2.50 -0.59
CA LYS A 116 -10.74 -2.91 -1.98
C LYS A 116 -11.90 -2.16 -2.61
N ASP A 117 -11.60 -1.24 -3.51
CA ASP A 117 -12.60 -0.45 -4.27
C ASP A 117 -13.27 -1.26 -5.41
N ILE A 118 -13.17 -2.60 -5.39
CA ILE A 118 -13.88 -3.47 -6.32
C ILE A 118 -15.09 -4.05 -5.56
N PRO A 119 -16.32 -3.75 -6.02
CA PRO A 119 -17.53 -4.26 -5.39
C PRO A 119 -17.57 -5.78 -5.33
N ALA A 120 -18.30 -6.30 -4.34
CA ALA A 120 -18.60 -7.72 -4.28
C ALA A 120 -19.26 -8.20 -5.58
N ASN A 121 -18.89 -9.40 -6.03
CA ASN A 121 -19.43 -10.05 -7.22
C ASN A 121 -19.20 -9.29 -8.54
N PHE A 122 -18.34 -8.27 -8.57
CA PHE A 122 -18.07 -7.52 -9.80
C PHE A 122 -17.64 -8.43 -10.96
N TYR A 123 -16.77 -9.41 -10.70
CA TYR A 123 -16.29 -10.37 -11.70
C TYR A 123 -17.18 -11.62 -11.86
N ASP A 124 -18.20 -11.79 -11.02
CA ASP A 124 -19.14 -12.92 -11.09
C ASP A 124 -20.34 -12.64 -12.02
N ASN A 125 -20.46 -11.40 -12.49
CA ASN A 125 -21.52 -10.94 -13.39
C ASN A 125 -20.96 -10.68 -14.80
N ALA A 126 -21.70 -11.11 -15.83
CA ALA A 126 -21.40 -10.80 -17.22
C ALA A 126 -21.70 -9.33 -17.56
N ILE A 127 -22.70 -8.74 -16.90
CA ILE A 127 -23.01 -7.31 -16.99
C ILE A 127 -23.15 -6.77 -15.57
N TYR A 128 -22.40 -5.71 -15.26
CA TYR A 128 -22.45 -4.99 -14.00
C TYR A 128 -22.65 -3.50 -14.29
N SER A 129 -23.83 -2.98 -14.01
CA SER A 129 -24.18 -1.57 -14.25
C SER A 129 -24.81 -0.94 -13.02
N ALA A 130 -24.45 0.32 -12.71
CA ALA A 130 -25.14 1.10 -11.68
C ALA A 130 -26.33 1.91 -12.19
N GLY A 131 -26.66 1.77 -13.47
CA GLY A 131 -27.81 2.43 -14.07
C GLY A 131 -28.52 1.53 -15.07
N GLU A 132 -29.21 2.17 -15.99
CA GLU A 132 -29.99 1.52 -17.04
C GLU A 132 -29.12 0.64 -17.95
N VAL A 133 -29.67 -0.49 -18.39
CA VAL A 133 -29.07 -1.40 -19.36
C VAL A 133 -30.05 -1.64 -20.50
N ASP A 134 -29.73 -1.12 -21.68
CA ASP A 134 -30.51 -1.31 -22.91
C ASP A 134 -29.84 -2.31 -23.85
N LEU A 135 -30.45 -3.49 -24.01
CA LEU A 135 -29.98 -4.50 -24.97
C LEU A 135 -30.72 -4.34 -26.30
N ASN A 136 -30.23 -3.40 -27.12
CA ASN A 136 -30.82 -3.08 -28.42
C ASN A 136 -30.54 -4.17 -29.49
N GLY A 137 -31.60 -4.66 -30.12
CA GLY A 137 -31.55 -5.54 -31.28
C GLY A 137 -32.15 -6.93 -31.05
N ASN A 138 -32.37 -7.67 -32.13
CA ASN A 138 -33.12 -8.94 -32.10
C ASN A 138 -32.23 -10.18 -31.94
N SER A 139 -30.91 -10.03 -31.85
CA SER A 139 -29.97 -11.15 -31.78
C SER A 139 -28.82 -10.82 -30.83
N TYR A 140 -28.97 -11.25 -29.57
CA TYR A 140 -27.92 -11.23 -28.56
C TYR A 140 -28.12 -12.40 -27.59
N THR A 141 -27.07 -12.78 -26.87
CA THR A 141 -27.15 -13.74 -25.77
C THR A 141 -26.14 -13.33 -24.71
N VAL A 142 -26.59 -13.18 -23.47
CA VAL A 142 -25.76 -12.91 -22.30
C VAL A 142 -25.61 -14.21 -21.52
N ASN A 143 -24.41 -14.77 -21.54
CA ASN A 143 -24.10 -15.99 -20.80
C ASN A 143 -23.48 -15.66 -19.44
N GLY A 144 -24.31 -15.52 -18.42
CA GLY A 144 -23.89 -15.19 -17.06
C GLY A 144 -24.90 -14.32 -16.32
N ASN A 145 -24.56 -13.96 -15.09
CA ASN A 145 -25.42 -13.11 -14.24
C ASN A 145 -25.38 -11.65 -14.71
N VAL A 146 -26.47 -10.92 -14.49
CA VAL A 146 -26.61 -9.51 -14.82
C VAL A 146 -27.08 -8.78 -13.57
N ILE A 147 -26.34 -7.74 -13.19
CA ILE A 147 -26.74 -6.83 -12.11
C ILE A 147 -26.80 -5.39 -12.66
N TYR A 148 -27.90 -4.70 -12.35
CA TYR A 148 -28.21 -3.37 -12.87
C TYR A 148 -28.83 -2.50 -11.77
N GLY A 149 -28.70 -1.17 -11.88
CA GLY A 149 -29.12 -0.23 -10.83
C GLY A 149 -30.41 0.54 -11.07
N ASP A 150 -30.96 0.47 -12.29
CA ASP A 150 -32.17 1.18 -12.67
C ASP A 150 -33.06 0.26 -13.52
N ASP A 151 -33.31 0.58 -14.79
CA ASP A 151 -34.09 -0.26 -15.70
C ASP A 151 -33.22 -1.23 -16.53
N LEU A 152 -33.78 -2.38 -16.89
CA LEU A 152 -33.18 -3.34 -17.83
C LEU A 152 -34.19 -3.67 -18.93
N ASP A 153 -33.94 -3.16 -20.14
CA ASP A 153 -34.72 -3.55 -21.33
C ASP A 153 -34.06 -4.75 -22.03
N TYR A 154 -34.74 -5.89 -21.98
CA TYR A 154 -34.28 -7.13 -22.58
C TYR A 154 -35.43 -8.05 -23.03
N SER A 155 -35.18 -8.85 -24.07
CA SER A 155 -36.07 -9.93 -24.46
C SER A 155 -35.90 -11.16 -23.56
N GLN A 156 -37.01 -11.67 -23.03
CA GLN A 156 -37.07 -12.91 -22.25
C GLN A 156 -36.43 -14.06 -23.05
N ASN A 157 -35.50 -14.79 -22.41
CA ASN A 157 -34.69 -15.92 -22.93
C ASN A 157 -33.28 -15.61 -23.47
N ASN A 158 -32.87 -14.35 -23.59
CA ASN A 158 -31.50 -14.03 -24.07
C ASN A 158 -30.46 -13.91 -22.95
N ILE A 159 -30.85 -14.05 -21.68
CA ILE A 159 -29.94 -14.07 -20.53
C ILE A 159 -30.07 -15.44 -19.85
N THR A 160 -28.96 -16.15 -19.70
CA THR A 160 -28.96 -17.51 -19.12
C THR A 160 -28.72 -17.52 -17.61
N GLY A 161 -28.11 -16.47 -17.06
CA GLY A 161 -27.83 -16.35 -15.62
C GLY A 161 -28.89 -15.57 -14.85
N THR A 162 -28.58 -15.28 -13.60
CA THR A 162 -29.48 -14.54 -12.69
C THR A 162 -29.49 -13.06 -13.05
N VAL A 163 -30.68 -12.47 -13.13
CA VAL A 163 -30.87 -11.03 -13.33
C VAL A 163 -31.25 -10.41 -11.98
N THR A 164 -30.53 -9.38 -11.53
CA THR A 164 -30.70 -8.74 -10.22
C THR A 164 -30.70 -7.22 -10.35
N GLU A 165 -31.73 -6.57 -9.83
CA GLU A 165 -31.79 -5.12 -9.67
C GLU A 165 -31.23 -4.73 -8.30
N ASP A 166 -30.26 -3.84 -8.28
CA ASP A 166 -29.68 -3.25 -7.08
C ASP A 166 -29.44 -1.74 -7.28
N SER A 167 -30.43 -0.93 -6.93
CA SER A 167 -30.35 0.54 -6.99
C SER A 167 -29.32 1.16 -6.02
N SER A 168 -28.69 0.35 -5.17
CA SER A 168 -27.67 0.78 -4.20
C SER A 168 -26.25 0.40 -4.58
N ILE A 169 -26.02 -0.14 -5.78
CA ILE A 169 -24.78 -0.76 -6.31
C ILE A 169 -23.57 0.20 -6.47
N THR A 170 -23.26 0.94 -5.40
CA THR A 170 -22.18 1.91 -5.31
C THR A 170 -21.19 1.50 -4.22
N PRO A 171 -19.90 1.82 -4.39
CA PRO A 171 -19.27 2.44 -5.56
C PRO A 171 -19.17 1.47 -6.75
N LEU A 172 -19.02 1.98 -7.97
CA LEU A 172 -18.63 1.14 -9.12
C LEU A 172 -17.16 0.73 -8.99
N ALA A 173 -16.78 -0.38 -9.62
CA ALA A 173 -15.37 -0.74 -9.75
C ALA A 173 -14.59 0.42 -10.38
N ARG A 174 -13.58 0.90 -9.66
CA ARG A 174 -12.70 1.96 -10.15
C ARG A 174 -11.57 1.32 -10.93
N PHE A 175 -11.54 1.58 -12.23
CA PHE A 175 -10.46 1.16 -13.11
C PHE A 175 -9.55 2.32 -13.43
N ASP A 176 -8.24 2.11 -13.29
CA ASP A 176 -7.27 2.98 -13.94
C ASP A 176 -7.20 2.58 -15.42
N PHE A 177 -7.88 3.36 -16.27
CA PHE A 177 -7.93 3.10 -17.71
C PHE A 177 -6.56 3.19 -18.37
N GLN A 178 -5.63 3.98 -17.83
CA GLN A 178 -4.28 4.05 -18.35
C GLN A 178 -3.53 2.75 -18.04
N GLU A 179 -3.63 2.25 -16.81
CA GLU A 179 -3.05 0.96 -16.42
C GLU A 179 -3.66 -0.21 -17.22
N LEU A 180 -4.99 -0.25 -17.39
CA LEU A 180 -5.65 -1.26 -18.22
C LEU A 180 -5.21 -1.20 -19.68
N ARG A 181 -5.05 0.01 -20.23
CA ARG A 181 -4.55 0.20 -21.59
C ARG A 181 -3.10 -0.23 -21.72
N ASP A 182 -2.26 0.09 -20.74
CA ASP A 182 -0.84 -0.28 -20.74
C ASP A 182 -0.68 -1.80 -20.62
N LEU A 183 -1.49 -2.46 -19.78
CA LEU A 183 -1.58 -3.92 -19.70
C LEU A 183 -2.06 -4.54 -21.02
N SER A 184 -3.15 -4.03 -21.60
CA SER A 184 -3.66 -4.48 -22.91
C SER A 184 -2.60 -4.31 -24.00
N SER A 185 -1.89 -3.17 -24.03
CA SER A 185 -0.84 -2.90 -25.01
C SER A 185 0.40 -3.79 -24.79
N ALA A 186 0.81 -4.00 -23.53
CA ALA A 186 1.91 -4.90 -23.18
C ALA A 186 1.61 -6.37 -23.51
N GLN A 187 0.36 -6.78 -23.33
CA GLN A 187 -0.15 -8.10 -23.73
C GLN A 187 -0.49 -8.18 -25.22
N GLN A 188 -0.40 -7.05 -25.94
CA GLN A 188 -0.76 -6.93 -27.35
C GLN A 188 -2.22 -7.29 -27.66
N ASN A 189 -3.10 -7.18 -26.66
CA ASN A 189 -4.54 -7.39 -26.76
C ASN A 189 -5.25 -6.07 -27.09
N VAL A 190 -4.84 -5.42 -28.18
CA VAL A 190 -5.39 -4.11 -28.59
C VAL A 190 -6.51 -4.33 -29.61
N TYR A 191 -7.61 -3.60 -29.46
CA TYR A 191 -8.70 -3.60 -30.43
C TYR A 191 -8.24 -2.97 -31.74
N VAL A 192 -8.31 -3.70 -32.84
CA VAL A 192 -7.95 -3.23 -34.18
C VAL A 192 -9.22 -2.72 -34.89
N PRO A 193 -9.36 -1.39 -35.09
CA PRO A 193 -10.59 -0.80 -35.63
C PRO A 193 -10.94 -1.27 -37.04
N ASP A 194 -9.93 -1.52 -37.88
CA ASP A 194 -10.11 -1.88 -39.29
C ASP A 194 -10.80 -3.24 -39.48
N HIS A 195 -10.75 -4.11 -38.46
CA HIS A 195 -11.35 -5.44 -38.51
C HIS A 195 -12.45 -5.66 -37.47
N ASN A 196 -12.76 -4.66 -36.62
CA ASN A 196 -13.67 -4.79 -35.48
C ASN A 196 -13.34 -6.01 -34.61
N LYS A 197 -12.05 -6.23 -34.33
CA LYS A 197 -11.53 -7.45 -33.68
C LYS A 197 -10.41 -7.16 -32.70
N LEU A 198 -10.38 -7.92 -31.61
CA LEU A 198 -9.23 -8.04 -30.71
C LEU A 198 -8.27 -9.08 -31.31
N VAL A 199 -7.05 -8.69 -31.65
CA VAL A 199 -6.03 -9.59 -32.21
C VAL A 199 -4.69 -9.32 -31.54
N ASN A 200 -3.90 -10.37 -31.33
CA ASN A 200 -2.50 -10.19 -30.97
C ASN A 200 -1.73 -9.61 -32.17
N GLU A 201 -1.14 -8.41 -32.02
CA GLU A 201 -0.52 -7.66 -33.13
C GLU A 201 0.63 -8.40 -33.85
N ILE A 202 1.37 -9.29 -33.16
CA ILE A 202 2.49 -10.04 -33.75
C ILE A 202 2.04 -11.32 -34.44
N THR A 203 1.11 -12.04 -33.80
CA THR A 203 0.73 -13.40 -34.24
C THR A 203 -0.51 -13.40 -35.13
N GLY A 204 -1.31 -12.32 -35.12
CA GLY A 204 -2.62 -12.27 -35.75
C GLY A 204 -3.63 -13.25 -35.12
N SER A 205 -3.31 -13.82 -33.96
CA SER A 205 -4.15 -14.80 -33.26
C SER A 205 -5.31 -14.12 -32.55
N GLU A 206 -6.51 -14.71 -32.70
CA GLU A 206 -7.73 -14.33 -31.98
C GLU A 206 -7.86 -15.05 -30.62
N VAL A 207 -6.88 -15.89 -30.24
CA VAL A 207 -6.93 -16.68 -29.02
C VAL A 207 -6.59 -15.81 -27.81
N PHE A 208 -7.55 -15.62 -26.92
CA PHE A 208 -7.30 -15.03 -25.59
C PHE A 208 -6.22 -15.83 -24.87
N PRO A 209 -5.25 -15.19 -24.20
CA PRO A 209 -4.34 -15.92 -23.32
C PRO A 209 -5.17 -16.66 -22.27
N SER A 210 -4.98 -17.98 -22.18
CA SER A 210 -5.56 -18.76 -21.10
C SER A 210 -5.01 -18.24 -19.77
N SER A 211 -5.91 -18.00 -18.82
CA SER A 211 -5.62 -17.72 -17.41
C SER A 211 -4.66 -18.73 -16.81
#